data_AF-A0A4Q3EX22-F1
#
_entry.id   AF-A0A4Q3EX22-F1
#
_cell.length_a   1.000
_cell.length_b   1.000
_cell.length_c   1.000
_cell.angle_alpha   90.00
_cell.angle_beta   90.00
_cell.angle_gamma   90.00
#
_symmetry.space_group_name_H-M   'P 1'
#
loop_
_entity.id
_entity.type
_entity.pdbx_description
1 polymer ?
#
loop_
_entity_poly.entity_id
_entity_poly.type
_entity_poly.pdbx_seq_one_letter_code
_entity_poly.pdbx_strand_id
1 'polypeptide(L)'
;MAKDAANDIGYYLAVENQHKDLLFQIRQWNDLKVGFEAENIWVAGFDYAQINSLEVKSIPYKQVFYESEGKLFLMGSLLPSRAVPSVLWADIERALPVTLPSFNHNYFGLNEMVQVSLVPSNEEKEAVAMITSIALLKGYIMTAPQVRLQKIGWVLLNNDQALLMGTPQLPINGETHWLHGNFLLPTGYDLDLHMLGDIMHELIDPENEHWIVWNTDNTYFAVDKYDVQQLSLGSFKMTLQKIEAGNGL
;
A
#
# COMPACT_ATOMS: atom_id res chain seq x y z
N MET A 1 42.08 -26.96 -37.05
CA MET A 1 40.81 -27.45 -37.63
C MET A 1 39.68 -26.72 -36.92
N ALA A 2 38.79 -26.12 -37.72
CA ALA A 2 37.54 -25.42 -37.38
C ALA A 2 37.55 -24.40 -36.21
N LYS A 3 37.69 -23.11 -36.56
CA LYS A 3 37.12 -22.02 -35.74
C LYS A 3 35.60 -22.12 -35.87
N ASP A 4 34.90 -22.17 -34.76
CA ASP A 4 33.43 -22.11 -34.69
C ASP A 4 32.92 -20.83 -35.36
N ALA A 5 32.48 -20.96 -36.61
CA ALA A 5 31.91 -19.88 -37.43
C ALA A 5 30.42 -19.64 -37.13
N ALA A 6 29.92 -20.14 -35.99
CA ALA A 6 28.51 -20.05 -35.61
C ALA A 6 28.18 -18.84 -34.71
N ASN A 7 29.17 -18.08 -34.25
CA ASN A 7 28.97 -17.04 -33.24
C ASN A 7 28.75 -15.61 -33.79
N ASP A 8 28.70 -15.44 -35.12
CA ASP A 8 28.56 -14.11 -35.75
C ASP A 8 27.27 -13.96 -36.57
N ILE A 9 26.30 -14.86 -36.37
CA ILE A 9 25.00 -14.78 -37.04
C ILE A 9 24.07 -13.88 -36.22
N GLY A 10 23.83 -12.68 -36.74
CA GLY A 10 22.82 -11.76 -36.20
C GLY A 10 21.41 -12.21 -36.53
N TYR A 11 20.51 -12.18 -35.54
CA TYR A 11 19.10 -12.49 -35.74
C TYR A 11 18.23 -11.23 -35.69
N TYR A 12 17.18 -11.27 -36.50
CA TYR A 12 16.25 -10.15 -36.70
C TYR A 12 14.81 -10.65 -36.57
N LEU A 13 13.96 -9.79 -36.03
CA LEU A 13 12.54 -10.00 -35.93
C LEU A 13 11.81 -8.82 -36.57
N ALA A 14 10.81 -9.09 -37.39
CA ALA A 14 9.94 -8.08 -37.97
C ALA A 14 8.48 -8.34 -37.58
N VAL A 15 7.76 -7.27 -37.26
CA VAL A 15 6.30 -7.25 -37.10
C VAL A 15 5.74 -6.03 -37.80
N GLU A 16 4.50 -6.08 -38.25
CA GLU A 16 3.83 -4.92 -38.82
C GLU A 16 3.60 -3.84 -37.75
N ASN A 17 3.60 -2.56 -38.16
CA ASN A 17 3.49 -1.42 -37.25
C ASN A 17 2.19 -1.43 -36.41
N GLN A 18 1.10 -1.99 -36.95
CA GLN A 18 -0.16 -2.20 -36.24
C GLN A 18 -0.06 -3.14 -35.03
N HIS A 19 1.02 -3.93 -34.97
CA HIS A 19 1.28 -4.92 -33.93
C HIS A 19 2.45 -4.54 -33.01
N LYS A 20 2.81 -3.26 -32.97
CA LYS A 20 3.87 -2.71 -32.12
C LYS A 20 3.83 -3.20 -30.68
N ASP A 21 2.64 -3.25 -30.09
CA ASP A 21 2.45 -3.58 -28.67
C ASP A 21 2.89 -5.02 -28.33
N LEU A 22 2.91 -5.92 -29.32
CA LEU A 22 3.38 -7.28 -29.12
C LEU A 22 4.87 -7.35 -28.78
N LEU A 23 5.65 -6.35 -29.22
CA LEU A 23 7.09 -6.26 -28.94
C LEU A 23 7.39 -5.85 -27.48
N PHE A 24 6.39 -5.46 -26.68
CA PHE A 24 6.63 -5.08 -25.29
C PHE A 24 7.12 -6.25 -24.43
N GLN A 25 6.87 -7.50 -24.83
CA GLN A 25 7.31 -8.70 -24.08
C GLN A 25 8.84 -8.87 -24.09
N ILE A 26 9.52 -8.40 -25.14
CA ILE A 26 10.97 -8.53 -25.31
C ILE A 26 11.74 -7.27 -24.87
N ARG A 27 11.01 -6.29 -24.34
CA ARG A 27 11.56 -4.98 -23.96
C ARG A 27 12.60 -5.04 -22.83
N GLN A 28 12.54 -6.08 -22.01
CA GLN A 28 13.47 -6.31 -20.90
C GLN A 28 14.92 -6.57 -21.34
N TRP A 29 15.19 -6.77 -22.64
CA TRP A 29 16.53 -7.06 -23.17
C TRP A 29 17.21 -5.80 -23.71
N ASN A 30 18.18 -5.28 -22.96
CA ASN A 30 18.79 -3.96 -23.21
C ASN A 30 19.80 -3.96 -24.37
N ASP A 31 20.21 -5.13 -24.84
CA ASP A 31 21.12 -5.37 -25.95
C ASP A 31 20.42 -5.27 -27.33
N LEU A 32 19.08 -5.23 -27.34
CA LEU A 32 18.30 -5.14 -28.56
C LEU A 32 18.18 -3.71 -29.10
N LYS A 33 18.15 -3.63 -30.43
CA LYS A 33 17.91 -2.40 -31.18
C LYS A 33 16.63 -2.51 -32.00
N VAL A 34 15.89 -1.43 -32.05
CA VAL A 34 14.63 -1.33 -32.79
C VAL A 34 14.77 -0.28 -33.89
N GLY A 35 14.30 -0.62 -35.08
CA GLY A 35 14.26 0.27 -36.24
C GLY A 35 12.85 0.32 -36.81
N PHE A 36 12.43 1.53 -37.21
CA PHE A 36 11.11 1.74 -37.78
C PHE A 36 11.21 1.93 -39.30
N GLU A 37 10.53 1.05 -40.04
CA GLU A 37 10.30 1.13 -41.49
C GLU A 37 8.81 1.46 -41.72
N ALA A 38 8.43 1.95 -42.90
CA ALA A 38 7.08 2.50 -43.16
C ALA A 38 5.92 1.58 -42.69
N GLU A 39 6.05 0.28 -42.94
CA GLU A 39 5.01 -0.71 -42.60
C GLU A 39 5.44 -1.69 -41.50
N ASN A 40 6.74 -1.79 -41.22
CA ASN A 40 7.32 -2.82 -40.35
C ASN A 40 8.19 -2.22 -39.25
N ILE A 41 8.15 -2.83 -38.08
CA ILE A 41 9.06 -2.59 -36.97
C ILE A 41 10.05 -3.75 -36.94
N TRP A 42 11.32 -3.39 -36.98
CA TRP A 42 12.44 -4.31 -36.96
C TRP A 42 13.07 -4.32 -35.58
N VAL A 43 13.40 -5.49 -35.09
CA VAL A 43 14.20 -5.70 -33.88
C VAL A 43 15.42 -6.51 -34.25
N ALA A 44 16.59 -6.05 -33.84
CA ALA A 44 17.90 -6.61 -34.18
C ALA A 44 18.73 -6.80 -32.91
N GLY A 45 19.74 -7.67 -33.01
CA GLY A 45 20.69 -7.92 -31.92
C GLY A 45 20.33 -9.12 -31.04
N PHE A 46 19.38 -9.96 -31.46
CA PHE A 46 19.11 -11.19 -30.72
C PHE A 46 20.27 -12.17 -30.88
N ASP A 47 20.61 -12.85 -29.78
CA ASP A 47 21.40 -14.08 -29.83
C ASP A 47 20.51 -15.31 -30.13
N TYR A 48 21.15 -16.47 -30.28
CA TYR A 48 20.43 -17.72 -30.58
C TYR A 48 19.47 -18.15 -29.45
N ALA A 49 19.79 -17.87 -28.18
CA ALA A 49 18.95 -18.24 -27.05
C ALA A 49 17.71 -17.32 -26.98
N GLN A 50 17.90 -16.02 -27.11
CA GLN A 50 16.86 -14.99 -27.11
C GLN A 50 15.88 -15.19 -28.27
N ILE A 51 16.34 -15.43 -29.50
CA ILE A 51 15.43 -15.62 -30.64
C ILE A 51 14.58 -16.91 -30.52
N ASN A 52 15.06 -17.90 -29.75
CA ASN A 52 14.37 -19.16 -29.49
C ASN A 52 13.63 -19.22 -28.15
N SER A 53 13.65 -18.13 -27.39
CA SER A 53 13.00 -17.99 -26.09
C SER A 53 11.46 -18.06 -26.19
N LEU A 54 10.80 -18.21 -25.05
CA LEU A 54 9.34 -18.23 -24.99
C LEU A 54 8.76 -16.86 -25.36
N GLU A 55 9.42 -15.79 -24.92
CA GLU A 55 9.05 -14.38 -25.11
C GLU A 55 9.06 -13.98 -26.58
N VAL A 56 10.03 -14.47 -27.36
CA VAL A 56 10.00 -14.26 -28.81
C VAL A 56 8.97 -15.19 -29.45
N LYS A 57 8.91 -16.47 -29.06
CA LYS A 57 7.99 -17.46 -29.64
C LYS A 57 6.51 -17.12 -29.43
N SER A 58 6.15 -16.46 -28.34
CA SER A 58 4.78 -16.04 -28.02
C SER A 58 4.27 -14.89 -28.90
N ILE A 59 5.14 -14.09 -29.51
CA ILE A 59 4.74 -12.95 -30.36
C ILE A 59 4.02 -13.45 -31.64
N PRO A 60 2.72 -13.17 -31.84
CA PRO A 60 2.03 -13.56 -33.06
C PRO A 60 2.45 -12.68 -34.25
N TYR A 61 2.24 -13.18 -35.47
CA TYR A 61 2.50 -12.49 -36.74
C TYR A 61 3.94 -12.02 -36.99
N LYS A 62 4.90 -12.47 -36.16
CA LYS A 62 6.32 -12.17 -36.36
C LYS A 62 6.90 -12.91 -37.57
N GLN A 63 7.88 -12.29 -38.19
CA GLN A 63 8.81 -12.94 -39.11
C GLN A 63 10.20 -12.91 -38.48
N VAL A 64 10.88 -14.05 -38.46
CA VAL A 64 12.23 -14.19 -37.91
C VAL A 64 13.21 -14.43 -39.04
N PHE A 65 14.33 -13.71 -39.01
CA PHE A 65 15.39 -13.78 -40.01
C PHE A 65 16.74 -14.00 -39.35
N TYR A 66 17.66 -14.58 -40.10
CA TYR A 66 19.08 -14.59 -39.78
C TYR A 66 19.85 -13.82 -40.85
N GLU A 67 20.92 -13.15 -40.45
CA GLU A 67 21.79 -12.40 -41.35
C GLU A 67 22.92 -13.27 -41.89
N SER A 68 23.19 -13.13 -43.18
CA SER A 68 24.42 -13.63 -43.80
C SER A 68 24.82 -12.69 -44.93
N GLU A 69 26.08 -12.23 -44.91
CA GLU A 69 26.66 -11.34 -45.95
C GLU A 69 25.81 -10.06 -46.22
N GLY A 70 25.25 -9.45 -45.17
CA GLY A 70 24.42 -8.24 -45.27
C GLY A 70 23.01 -8.46 -45.87
N LYS A 71 22.61 -9.73 -46.04
CA LYS A 71 21.26 -10.12 -46.47
C LYS A 71 20.55 -10.89 -45.36
N LEU A 72 19.24 -10.71 -45.29
CA LEU A 72 18.35 -11.40 -44.37
C LEU A 72 17.72 -12.60 -45.06
N PHE A 73 17.79 -13.74 -44.39
CA PHE A 73 17.21 -15.01 -44.79
C PHE A 73 16.12 -15.36 -43.79
N LEU A 74 14.94 -15.74 -44.29
CA LEU A 74 13.84 -16.16 -43.42
C LEU A 74 14.25 -17.44 -42.68
N MET A 75 13.91 -17.56 -41.40
CA MET A 75 14.24 -18.73 -40.60
C MET A 75 13.66 -20.01 -41.24
N GLY A 76 14.53 -20.96 -41.60
CA GLY A 76 14.16 -22.18 -42.32
C GLY A 76 14.22 -22.09 -43.86
N SER A 77 14.56 -20.93 -44.43
CA SER A 77 14.79 -20.74 -45.87
C SER A 77 16.28 -20.57 -46.17
N LEU A 78 16.75 -21.13 -47.29
CA LEU A 78 18.11 -20.95 -47.81
C LEU A 78 18.20 -19.80 -48.84
N LEU A 79 17.07 -19.21 -49.22
CA LEU A 79 17.02 -18.13 -50.19
C LEU A 79 16.99 -16.77 -49.48
N PRO A 80 17.78 -15.78 -49.96
CA PRO A 80 17.78 -14.44 -49.39
C PRO A 80 16.41 -13.81 -49.60
N SER A 81 15.81 -13.35 -48.51
CA SER A 81 14.49 -12.73 -48.55
C SER A 81 14.59 -11.24 -48.88
N ARG A 82 15.53 -10.53 -48.24
CA ARG A 82 15.74 -9.08 -48.41
C ARG A 82 17.11 -8.65 -47.92
N ALA A 83 17.51 -7.41 -48.21
CA ALA A 83 18.65 -6.78 -47.55
C ALA A 83 18.28 -6.35 -46.12
N VAL A 84 19.29 -6.17 -45.27
CA VAL A 84 19.13 -5.56 -43.94
C VAL A 84 18.53 -4.16 -44.11
N PRO A 85 17.44 -3.81 -43.39
CA PRO A 85 16.79 -2.51 -43.53
C PRO A 85 17.73 -1.37 -43.16
N SER A 86 17.77 -0.34 -44.01
CA SER A 86 18.51 0.90 -43.75
C SER A 86 17.67 1.87 -42.92
N VAL A 87 17.41 1.48 -41.66
CA VAL A 87 16.60 2.25 -40.69
C VAL A 87 17.49 2.85 -39.60
N LEU A 88 16.98 3.89 -38.93
CA LEU A 88 17.63 4.43 -37.74
C LEU A 88 17.39 3.45 -36.58
N TRP A 89 18.46 2.79 -36.15
CA TRP A 89 18.42 1.88 -35.01
C TRP A 89 18.49 2.66 -33.70
N ALA A 90 17.51 2.45 -32.84
CA ALA A 90 17.45 3.00 -31.49
C ALA A 90 17.43 1.86 -30.45
N ASP A 91 17.95 2.12 -29.25
CA ASP A 91 17.87 1.16 -28.15
C ASP A 91 16.40 0.85 -27.82
N ILE A 92 16.08 -0.41 -27.50
CA ILE A 92 14.70 -0.87 -27.32
C ILE A 92 13.94 -0.06 -26.26
N GLU A 93 14.60 0.38 -25.20
CA GLU A 93 14.01 1.21 -24.14
C GLU A 93 13.50 2.56 -24.67
N ARG A 94 14.24 3.15 -25.62
CA ARG A 94 13.91 4.43 -26.23
C ARG A 94 12.85 4.28 -27.32
N ALA A 95 12.91 3.19 -28.08
CA ALA A 95 11.99 2.91 -29.17
C ALA A 95 10.59 2.48 -28.68
N LEU A 96 10.54 1.78 -27.54
CA LEU A 96 9.32 1.25 -26.93
C LEU A 96 9.21 1.77 -25.49
N PRO A 97 8.90 3.06 -25.23
CA PRO A 97 8.87 3.63 -23.87
C PRO A 97 7.72 3.09 -23.00
N VAL A 98 7.85 3.11 -21.65
CA VAL A 98 6.75 2.75 -20.74
C VAL A 98 5.97 4.04 -20.65
N THR A 99 4.81 4.08 -21.28
CA THR A 99 3.89 5.17 -21.01
C THR A 99 3.00 4.70 -19.87
N LEU A 100 3.08 5.38 -18.73
CA LEU A 100 1.98 5.31 -17.79
C LEU A 100 0.76 5.89 -18.52
N PRO A 101 -0.43 5.29 -18.38
CA PRO A 101 -1.62 5.92 -18.91
C PRO A 101 -1.66 7.35 -18.38
N SER A 102 -1.88 8.33 -19.28
CA SER A 102 -2.14 9.69 -18.84
C SER A 102 -3.26 9.62 -17.83
N PHE A 103 -3.04 10.16 -16.63
CA PHE A 103 -4.05 10.22 -15.58
C PHE A 103 -5.40 10.56 -16.23
N ASN A 104 -6.39 9.69 -16.01
CA ASN A 104 -7.66 9.80 -16.67
C ASN A 104 -8.31 11.13 -16.28
N HIS A 105 -8.30 12.11 -17.18
CA HIS A 105 -8.96 13.40 -16.97
C HIS A 105 -10.49 13.25 -16.89
N ASN A 106 -11.03 12.06 -17.16
CA ASN A 106 -12.40 11.67 -16.78
C ASN A 106 -12.47 11.29 -15.30
N TYR A 107 -11.88 12.11 -14.43
CA TYR A 107 -12.28 12.15 -13.02
C TYR A 107 -13.68 12.76 -13.00
N PHE A 108 -14.68 11.96 -13.39
CA PHE A 108 -16.06 12.19 -12.97
C PHE A 108 -15.98 12.21 -11.45
N GLY A 109 -16.35 13.33 -10.84
CA GLY A 109 -16.32 13.50 -9.39
C GLY A 109 -17.11 12.36 -8.73
N LEU A 110 -16.40 11.29 -8.37
CA LEU A 110 -16.93 10.26 -7.51
C LEU A 110 -17.05 10.94 -6.16
N ASN A 111 -18.24 11.47 -5.87
CA ASN A 111 -18.68 11.78 -4.52
C ASN A 111 -18.93 10.48 -3.72
N GLU A 112 -18.45 9.33 -4.22
CA GLU A 112 -18.52 8.05 -3.53
C GLU A 112 -17.57 8.11 -2.34
N MET A 113 -18.16 8.37 -1.18
CA MET A 113 -17.47 8.25 0.09
C MET A 113 -17.28 6.77 0.38
N VAL A 114 -16.02 6.35 0.55
CA VAL A 114 -15.71 5.03 1.09
C VAL A 114 -16.13 5.04 2.55
N GLN A 115 -17.12 4.21 2.89
CA GLN A 115 -17.50 3.98 4.28
C GLN A 115 -16.54 2.97 4.89
N VAL A 116 -15.95 3.33 6.01
CA VAL A 116 -15.14 2.43 6.84
C VAL A 116 -15.97 2.06 8.06
N SER A 117 -15.95 0.78 8.42
CA SER A 117 -16.69 0.24 9.56
C SER A 117 -15.84 -0.70 10.40
N LEU A 118 -16.18 -0.82 11.67
CA LEU A 118 -15.66 -1.84 12.56
C LEU A 118 -16.31 -3.18 12.26
N VAL A 119 -15.49 -4.21 12.16
CA VAL A 119 -15.90 -5.60 12.02
C VAL A 119 -15.33 -6.44 13.16
N PRO A 120 -16.04 -7.48 13.61
CA PRO A 120 -15.48 -8.43 14.58
C PRO A 120 -14.19 -9.05 14.06
N SER A 121 -13.15 -9.05 14.89
CA SER A 121 -11.84 -9.61 14.59
C SER A 121 -11.59 -10.87 15.41
N ASN A 122 -10.96 -11.86 14.78
CA ASN A 122 -10.50 -13.08 15.46
C ASN A 122 -9.07 -12.96 15.99
N GLU A 123 -8.40 -11.82 15.76
CA GLU A 123 -7.06 -11.58 16.28
C GLU A 123 -7.10 -11.12 17.73
N GLU A 124 -6.30 -11.76 18.56
CA GLU A 124 -6.11 -11.32 19.94
C GLU A 124 -5.21 -10.07 19.95
N LYS A 125 -5.74 -8.95 20.47
CA LYS A 125 -5.03 -7.69 20.66
C LYS A 125 -5.00 -7.33 22.14
N GLU A 126 -3.86 -6.83 22.61
CA GLU A 126 -3.70 -6.41 24.00
C GLU A 126 -4.54 -5.16 24.30
N ALA A 127 -5.32 -5.20 25.40
CA ALA A 127 -6.11 -4.07 25.85
C ALA A 127 -5.22 -3.00 26.52
N VAL A 128 -5.09 -1.84 25.88
CA VAL A 128 -4.27 -0.73 26.39
C VAL A 128 -5.09 0.40 26.99
N ALA A 129 -6.39 0.47 26.72
CA ALA A 129 -7.29 1.44 27.34
C ALA A 129 -8.61 0.81 27.78
N MET A 130 -9.32 1.49 28.67
CA MET A 130 -10.61 1.06 29.19
C MET A 130 -11.49 2.28 29.51
N ILE A 131 -12.73 2.27 29.02
CA ILE A 131 -13.77 3.22 29.44
C ILE A 131 -14.56 2.60 30.58
N THR A 132 -14.68 3.32 31.70
CA THR A 132 -15.47 2.88 32.86
C THR A 132 -16.25 4.03 33.46
N SER A 133 -17.21 3.72 34.33
CA SER A 133 -17.93 4.76 35.08
C SER A 133 -17.08 5.31 36.22
N ILE A 134 -17.24 6.61 36.50
CA ILE A 134 -16.62 7.29 37.64
C ILE A 134 -17.01 6.64 38.97
N ALA A 135 -18.24 6.11 39.09
CA ALA A 135 -18.72 5.41 40.27
C ALA A 135 -17.91 4.13 40.56
N LEU A 136 -17.67 3.31 39.54
CA LEU A 136 -16.86 2.08 39.67
C LEU A 136 -15.41 2.42 39.96
N LEU A 137 -14.85 3.41 39.24
CA LEU A 137 -13.48 3.87 39.45
C LEU A 137 -13.28 4.38 40.89
N LYS A 138 -14.24 5.16 41.42
CA LYS A 138 -14.25 5.64 42.82
C LYS A 138 -14.22 4.49 43.81
N GLY A 139 -15.03 3.45 43.60
CA GLY A 139 -15.08 2.28 44.47
C GLY A 139 -13.74 1.55 44.55
N TYR A 140 -13.03 1.46 43.43
CA TYR A 140 -11.75 0.76 43.35
C TYR A 140 -10.57 1.62 43.84
N ILE A 141 -10.47 2.87 43.38
CA ILE A 141 -9.28 3.72 43.64
C ILE A 141 -9.08 4.01 45.13
N MET A 142 -10.15 3.97 45.92
CA MET A 142 -10.10 4.19 47.37
C MET A 142 -9.40 3.05 48.13
N THR A 143 -9.33 1.85 47.54
CA THR A 143 -8.72 0.66 48.15
C THR A 143 -7.53 0.12 47.36
N ALA A 144 -7.29 0.65 46.14
CA ALA A 144 -6.25 0.18 45.23
C ALA A 144 -4.83 0.48 45.74
N PRO A 145 -3.88 -0.47 45.63
CA PRO A 145 -2.47 -0.20 45.84
C PRO A 145 -1.95 0.85 44.86
N GLN A 146 -1.17 1.83 45.35
CA GLN A 146 -0.65 2.94 44.53
C GLN A 146 0.13 2.45 43.30
N VAL A 147 0.89 1.36 43.43
CA VAL A 147 1.67 0.78 42.33
C VAL A 147 0.83 0.41 41.10
N ARG A 148 -0.46 0.07 41.28
CA ARG A 148 -1.36 -0.23 40.16
C ARG A 148 -1.83 1.01 39.42
N LEU A 149 -1.89 2.16 40.10
CA LEU A 149 -2.33 3.43 39.52
C LEU A 149 -1.19 4.15 38.78
N GLN A 150 0.06 3.90 39.16
CA GLN A 150 1.25 4.58 38.61
C GLN A 150 1.49 4.36 37.12
N LYS A 151 0.91 3.32 36.52
CA LYS A 151 1.05 3.03 35.08
C LYS A 151 -0.18 3.46 34.26
N ILE A 152 -1.19 4.03 34.92
CA ILE A 152 -2.47 4.37 34.30
C ILE A 152 -2.56 5.89 34.17
N GLY A 153 -2.62 6.37 32.93
CA GLY A 153 -3.15 7.69 32.62
C GLY A 153 -4.68 7.65 32.63
N TRP A 154 -5.31 8.78 32.89
CA TRP A 154 -6.76 8.89 32.80
C TRP A 154 -7.20 10.28 32.36
N VAL A 155 -8.39 10.32 31.79
CA VAL A 155 -9.11 11.54 31.47
C VAL A 155 -10.60 11.31 31.71
N LEU A 156 -11.29 12.39 32.05
CA LEU A 156 -12.71 12.39 32.30
C LEU A 156 -13.45 12.42 30.94
N LEU A 157 -14.32 11.45 30.70
CA LEU A 157 -15.20 11.42 29.53
C LEU A 157 -16.60 11.81 30.01
N ASN A 158 -16.97 13.07 29.79
CA ASN A 158 -18.20 13.64 30.36
C ASN A 158 -18.23 13.59 31.91
N ASN A 159 -19.34 13.96 32.55
CA ASN A 159 -19.39 14.03 34.01
C ASN A 159 -19.54 12.66 34.72
N ASP A 160 -19.58 11.54 33.99
CA ASP A 160 -19.92 10.22 34.54
C ASP A 160 -19.02 9.06 34.08
N GLN A 161 -18.23 9.22 33.01
CA GLN A 161 -17.30 8.20 32.51
C GLN A 161 -15.85 8.68 32.59
N ALA A 162 -14.92 7.73 32.52
CA ALA A 162 -13.49 7.98 32.44
C ALA A 162 -12.85 7.03 31.44
N LEU A 163 -11.92 7.57 30.66
CA LEU A 163 -10.98 6.78 29.87
C LEU A 163 -9.73 6.55 30.70
N LEU A 164 -9.38 5.29 30.89
CA LEU A 164 -8.14 4.84 31.50
C LEU A 164 -7.21 4.35 30.40
N MET A 165 -5.95 4.72 30.43
CA MET A 165 -4.95 4.30 29.45
C MET A 165 -3.70 3.79 30.16
N GLY A 166 -3.20 2.64 29.74
CA GLY A 166 -1.98 2.02 30.25
C GLY A 166 -2.17 0.56 30.62
N THR A 167 -1.05 -0.13 30.82
CA THR A 167 -1.01 -1.58 31.06
C THR A 167 -0.24 -1.90 32.36
N PRO A 168 -0.73 -2.83 33.20
CA PRO A 168 -1.95 -3.62 33.04
C PRO A 168 -3.22 -2.84 33.40
N GLN A 169 -4.35 -3.20 32.78
CA GLN A 169 -5.66 -2.62 33.11
C GLN A 169 -6.04 -2.81 34.58
N LEU A 170 -6.86 -1.90 35.10
CA LEU A 170 -7.45 -2.05 36.43
C LEU A 170 -8.51 -3.17 36.42
N PRO A 171 -8.61 -3.98 37.50
CA PRO A 171 -9.57 -5.09 37.60
C PRO A 171 -10.98 -4.58 37.96
N ILE A 172 -11.53 -3.72 37.11
CA ILE A 172 -12.88 -3.16 37.23
C ILE A 172 -13.61 -3.34 35.90
N ASN A 173 -14.94 -3.32 35.94
CA ASN A 173 -15.74 -3.46 34.72
C ASN A 173 -15.59 -2.20 33.85
N GLY A 174 -15.40 -2.40 32.55
CA GLY A 174 -15.31 -1.34 31.56
C GLY A 174 -15.18 -1.90 30.15
N GLU A 175 -15.34 -1.02 29.17
CA GLU A 175 -15.17 -1.32 27.76
C GLU A 175 -13.70 -1.17 27.38
N THR A 176 -13.05 -2.27 27.02
CA THR A 176 -11.62 -2.30 26.71
C THR A 176 -11.34 -1.96 25.25
N HIS A 177 -10.25 -1.25 25.03
CA HIS A 177 -9.80 -0.81 23.71
C HIS A 177 -8.32 -1.18 23.50
N TRP A 178 -7.98 -1.54 22.26
CA TRP A 178 -6.61 -1.78 21.80
C TRP A 178 -6.16 -0.63 20.89
N LEU A 179 -4.85 -0.49 20.70
CA LEU A 179 -4.26 0.64 19.98
C LEU A 179 -3.85 0.26 18.57
N HIS A 180 -4.33 1.04 17.60
CA HIS A 180 -3.90 1.01 16.21
C HIS A 180 -3.50 2.44 15.79
N GLY A 181 -2.19 2.73 15.76
CA GLY A 181 -1.73 4.12 15.61
C GLY A 181 -2.18 4.98 16.79
N ASN A 182 -3.02 6.00 16.55
CA ASN A 182 -3.70 6.77 17.61
C ASN A 182 -5.19 6.44 17.74
N PHE A 183 -5.65 5.37 17.10
CA PHE A 183 -7.02 4.88 17.25
C PHE A 183 -7.10 3.91 18.42
N LEU A 184 -8.02 4.18 19.34
CA LEU A 184 -8.44 3.26 20.38
C LEU A 184 -9.67 2.52 19.88
N LEU A 185 -9.46 1.27 19.43
CA LEU A 185 -10.48 0.42 18.85
C LEU A 185 -11.03 -0.55 19.90
N PRO A 186 -12.34 -0.84 19.95
CA PRO A 186 -12.89 -1.81 20.89
C PRO A 186 -12.22 -3.18 20.74
N THR A 187 -11.85 -3.81 21.86
CA THR A 187 -11.26 -5.15 21.82
C THR A 187 -12.21 -6.17 21.20
N GLY A 188 -11.69 -6.99 20.29
CA GLY A 188 -12.50 -7.93 19.49
C GLY A 188 -13.04 -7.33 18.19
N TYR A 189 -12.69 -6.08 17.86
CA TYR A 189 -13.03 -5.41 16.61
C TYR A 189 -11.78 -4.88 15.90
N ASP A 190 -11.86 -4.73 14.58
CA ASP A 190 -10.86 -4.07 13.74
C ASP A 190 -11.56 -3.30 12.61
N LEU A 191 -10.84 -2.45 11.88
CA LEU A 191 -11.36 -1.78 10.68
C LEU A 191 -11.53 -2.80 9.54
N ASP A 192 -12.68 -2.76 8.85
CA ASP A 192 -12.95 -3.58 7.65
C ASP A 192 -11.89 -3.36 6.55
N LEU A 193 -11.40 -2.13 6.44
CA LEU A 193 -10.33 -1.71 5.55
C LEU A 193 -9.09 -1.33 6.34
N HIS A 194 -8.44 -2.32 6.99
CA HIS A 194 -7.27 -2.11 7.86
C HIS A 194 -6.15 -1.27 7.22
N MET A 195 -5.95 -1.35 5.89
CA MET A 195 -4.92 -0.57 5.18
C MET A 195 -5.19 0.94 5.16
N LEU A 196 -6.43 1.35 5.43
CA LEU A 196 -6.82 2.76 5.46
C LEU A 196 -6.60 3.40 6.84
N GLY A 197 -6.14 2.67 7.85
CA GLY A 197 -5.95 3.19 9.21
C GLY A 197 -5.12 4.48 9.25
N ASP A 198 -3.96 4.48 8.60
CA ASP A 198 -3.07 5.66 8.54
C ASP A 198 -3.70 6.82 7.76
N ILE A 199 -4.37 6.53 6.64
CA ILE A 199 -5.05 7.55 5.82
C ILE A 199 -6.21 8.18 6.59
N MET A 200 -7.00 7.37 7.29
CA MET A 200 -8.09 7.86 8.13
C MET A 200 -7.56 8.72 9.27
N HIS A 201 -6.43 8.34 9.85
CA HIS A 201 -5.80 9.14 10.89
C HIS A 201 -5.44 10.54 10.38
N GLU A 202 -4.76 10.63 9.22
CA GLU A 202 -4.41 11.92 8.61
C GLU A 202 -5.64 12.78 8.26
N LEU A 203 -6.77 12.14 7.93
CA LEU A 203 -8.03 12.84 7.62
C LEU A 203 -8.78 13.32 8.87
N ILE A 204 -8.71 12.57 9.97
CA ILE A 204 -9.47 12.85 11.21
C ILE A 204 -8.68 13.77 12.15
N ASP A 205 -7.38 13.53 12.32
CA ASP A 205 -6.50 14.26 13.23
C ASP A 205 -5.14 14.55 12.58
N PRO A 206 -5.06 15.50 11.63
CA PRO A 206 -3.84 15.81 10.89
C PRO A 206 -2.71 16.33 11.78
N GLU A 207 -3.03 16.96 12.91
CA GLU A 207 -2.05 17.51 13.86
C GLU A 207 -1.55 16.47 14.87
N ASN A 208 -2.17 15.29 14.91
CA ASN A 208 -1.78 14.17 15.77
C ASN A 208 -1.83 14.52 17.27
N GLU A 209 -2.75 15.39 17.66
CA GLU A 209 -2.92 15.87 19.04
C GLU A 209 -3.95 15.05 19.83
N HIS A 210 -4.69 14.16 19.16
CA HIS A 210 -5.82 13.45 19.76
C HIS A 210 -5.65 11.93 19.76
N TRP A 211 -6.26 11.27 20.74
CA TRP A 211 -6.65 9.87 20.65
C TRP A 211 -8.05 9.80 20.04
N ILE A 212 -8.22 8.99 19.01
CA ILE A 212 -9.54 8.79 18.39
C ILE A 212 -10.13 7.50 18.95
N VAL A 213 -11.17 7.64 19.75
CA VAL A 213 -11.81 6.52 20.45
C VAL A 213 -13.02 6.09 19.66
N TRP A 214 -13.02 4.83 19.23
CA TRP A 214 -14.08 4.25 18.43
C TRP A 214 -15.07 3.48 19.30
N ASN A 215 -16.35 3.64 19.01
CA ASN A 215 -17.43 2.88 19.62
C ASN A 215 -17.85 1.73 18.69
N THR A 216 -18.46 0.69 19.26
CA THR A 216 -18.93 -0.48 18.51
C THR A 216 -20.04 -0.18 17.48
N ASP A 217 -20.66 1.01 17.54
CA ASP A 217 -21.68 1.47 16.60
C ASP A 217 -21.11 2.28 15.41
N ASN A 218 -19.79 2.23 15.20
CA ASN A 218 -19.04 2.97 14.17
C ASN A 218 -18.99 4.50 14.38
N THR A 219 -19.39 4.98 15.56
CA THR A 219 -19.13 6.37 15.95
C THR A 219 -17.75 6.50 16.60
N TYR A 220 -17.19 7.70 16.61
CA TYR A 220 -15.94 7.98 17.29
C TYR A 220 -15.98 9.36 17.95
N PHE A 221 -15.11 9.57 18.93
CA PHE A 221 -14.84 10.88 19.52
C PHE A 221 -13.35 11.09 19.72
N ALA A 222 -12.93 12.34 19.79
CA ALA A 222 -11.55 12.73 20.00
C ALA A 222 -11.30 13.04 21.49
N VAL A 223 -10.13 12.65 21.97
CA VAL A 223 -9.62 12.97 23.31
C VAL A 223 -8.28 13.64 23.16
N ASP A 224 -8.13 14.86 23.67
CA ASP A 224 -6.87 15.58 23.65
C ASP A 224 -5.80 14.80 24.47
N LYS A 225 -4.63 14.56 23.86
CA LYS A 225 -3.50 13.89 24.50
C LYS A 225 -3.00 14.66 25.73
N TYR A 226 -3.14 15.99 25.75
CA TYR A 226 -2.72 16.86 26.84
C TYR A 226 -3.67 16.82 28.05
N ASP A 227 -4.92 16.39 27.85
CA ASP A 227 -5.90 16.23 28.96
C ASP A 227 -5.69 14.93 29.76
N VAL A 228 -4.89 14.01 29.23
CA VAL A 228 -4.55 12.77 29.92
C VAL A 228 -3.56 13.07 31.05
N GLN A 229 -4.03 12.89 32.28
CA GLN A 229 -3.24 13.06 33.49
C GLN A 229 -2.92 11.71 34.15
N GLN A 230 -1.87 11.65 34.96
CA GLN A 230 -1.55 10.44 35.71
C GLN A 230 -2.64 10.10 36.75
N LEU A 231 -3.14 8.86 36.74
CA LEU A 231 -4.11 8.41 37.72
C LEU A 231 -3.47 8.30 39.12
N SER A 232 -4.04 9.05 40.05
CA SER A 232 -3.72 9.00 41.47
C SER A 232 -4.95 9.36 42.29
N LEU A 233 -4.99 8.94 43.55
CA LEU A 233 -6.06 9.32 44.47
C LEU A 233 -6.25 10.84 44.57
N GLY A 234 -5.15 11.60 44.50
CA GLY A 234 -5.16 13.06 44.49
C GLY A 234 -5.80 13.64 43.23
N SER A 235 -5.29 13.26 42.05
CA SER A 235 -5.83 13.71 40.74
C SER A 235 -7.33 13.41 40.61
N PHE A 236 -7.75 12.23 41.08
CA PHE A 236 -9.14 11.79 41.05
C PHE A 236 -10.04 12.67 41.94
N LYS A 237 -9.64 12.91 43.19
CA LYS A 237 -10.40 13.77 44.11
C LYS A 237 -10.49 15.22 43.63
N MET A 238 -9.39 15.77 43.13
CA MET A 238 -9.38 17.14 42.59
C MET A 238 -10.32 17.27 41.40
N THR A 239 -10.34 16.28 40.52
CA THR A 239 -11.23 16.27 39.34
C THR A 239 -12.69 16.17 39.77
N LEU A 240 -13.03 15.28 40.71
CA LEU A 240 -14.40 15.17 41.24
C LEU A 240 -14.90 16.46 41.91
N GLN A 241 -14.05 17.15 42.68
CA GLN A 241 -14.42 18.41 43.30
C GLN A 241 -14.77 19.49 42.27
N LYS A 242 -14.11 19.50 41.10
CA LYS A 242 -14.44 20.44 40.01
C LYS A 242 -15.82 20.14 39.42
N ILE A 243 -16.16 18.87 39.23
CA ILE A 243 -17.47 18.42 38.74
C ILE A 243 -18.57 18.84 39.72
N GLU A 244 -18.39 18.55 41.02
CA GLU A 244 -19.35 18.88 42.07
C GLU A 244 -19.53 20.39 42.27
N ALA A 245 -18.50 21.19 41.99
CA ALA A 245 -18.55 22.66 42.05
C ALA A 245 -19.25 23.31 40.85
N GLY A 246 -19.71 22.53 39.86
CA GLY A 246 -20.39 23.06 38.66
C GLY A 246 -19.47 23.77 37.66
N ASN A 247 -18.15 23.67 37.84
CA ASN A 247 -17.14 24.23 36.94
C ASN A 247 -16.63 23.13 36.00
N GLY A 248 -17.53 22.54 35.21
CA GLY A 248 -17.15 21.63 34.13
C GLY A 248 -16.30 22.37 33.08
N LEU A 249 -15.20 21.74 32.66
CA LEU A 249 -14.38 22.17 31.52
C LEU A 249 -15.24 22.22 30.24
#